data_AF-A0AAV2SN15-F1
#
_entry.id   AF-A0AAV2SN15-F1
#
_cell.length_a   1.000
_cell.length_b   1.000
_cell.length_c   1.000
_cell.angle_alpha   90.00
_cell.angle_beta   90.00
_cell.angle_gamma   90.00
#
_symmetry.space_group_name_H-M   'P 1'
#
loop_
_entity.id
_entity.type
_entity.pdbx_description
1 polymer ?
#
loop_
_entity_poly.entity_id
_entity_poly.type
_entity_poly.pdbx_seq_one_letter_code
_entity_poly.pdbx_strand_id
1 'polypeptide(L)'
;TRTISVKYNRANLKFVTKTQSSPSGFICSAEVPRFSDKVLHNDVIKVGGETCRCGKVKYNIRIVDGVETRVRSHPWMAAFVDSVLRLPFCGGTLINDRWVMSAAHCFSYFDRMFPGVMQKIMLLEHTIGLPDGEMVHHIRRIIVHPKYNN
;
A
#
# COMPACT_ATOMS: atom_id res chain seq x y z
N THR A 1 12.24 16.52 8.89
CA THR A 1 12.05 15.08 8.65
C THR A 1 11.31 14.48 9.82
N ARG A 2 10.13 13.88 9.61
CA ARG A 2 9.45 13.13 10.67
C ARG A 2 9.67 11.64 10.42
N THR A 3 10.00 10.90 11.46
CA THR A 3 10.22 9.46 11.37
C THR A 3 9.28 8.75 12.32
N ILE A 4 8.41 7.92 11.78
CA ILE A 4 7.55 7.02 12.57
C ILE A 4 8.13 5.63 12.41
N SER A 5 8.58 5.05 13.53
CA SER A 5 9.08 3.68 13.56
C SER A 5 8.06 2.82 14.28
N VAL A 6 7.47 1.87 13.56
CA VAL A 6 6.55 0.89 14.13
C VAL A 6 7.27 -0.45 14.19
N LYS A 7 7.48 -0.95 15.41
CA LYS A 7 8.02 -2.28 15.66
C LYS A 7 6.88 -3.24 15.90
N TYR A 8 6.69 -4.19 14.98
CA TYR A 8 5.70 -5.26 15.14
C TYR A 8 6.37 -6.60 14.82
N ASN A 9 6.48 -7.48 15.82
CA ASN A 9 7.25 -8.73 15.74
C ASN A 9 8.69 -8.49 15.26
N ARG A 10 9.09 -9.12 14.13
CA ARG A 10 10.38 -8.99 13.44
C ARG A 10 10.37 -7.92 12.33
N ALA A 11 9.40 -7.01 12.29
CA ALA A 11 9.33 -5.93 11.30
C ALA A 11 9.49 -4.54 11.94
N ASN A 12 10.44 -3.75 11.41
CA ASN A 12 10.72 -2.38 11.83
C ASN A 12 10.32 -1.40 10.71
N LEU A 13 9.03 -1.11 10.58
CA LEU A 13 8.54 -0.19 9.56
C LEU A 13 8.96 1.25 9.92
N LYS A 14 9.95 1.78 9.20
CA LYS A 14 10.47 3.14 9.39
C LYS A 14 9.98 4.07 8.29
N PHE A 15 8.89 4.80 8.55
CA PHE A 15 8.36 5.82 7.65
C PHE A 15 9.18 7.10 7.82
N VAL A 16 9.98 7.46 6.81
CA VAL A 16 10.76 8.71 6.81
C VAL A 16 10.05 9.71 5.90
N THR A 17 9.45 10.76 6.45
CA THR A 17 8.91 11.87 5.64
C THR A 17 9.90 13.04 5.67
N LYS A 18 10.48 13.38 4.52
CA LYS A 18 11.23 14.65 4.38
C LYS A 18 10.22 15.72 3.95
N THR A 19 9.86 16.60 4.89
CA THR A 19 8.96 17.74 4.68
C THR A 19 9.54 18.86 3.82
N GLN A 20 10.75 18.71 3.29
CA GLN A 20 11.26 19.63 2.27
C GLN A 20 10.74 19.20 0.91
N SER A 21 10.00 20.10 0.28
CA SER A 21 9.58 20.10 -1.11
C SER A 21 10.76 19.83 -2.05
N SER A 22 11.07 18.54 -2.27
CA SER A 22 11.93 18.13 -3.36
C SER A 22 11.10 18.13 -4.65
N PRO A 23 11.69 18.49 -5.81
CA PRO A 23 11.01 18.36 -7.10
C PRO A 23 10.62 16.91 -7.44
N SER A 24 11.04 15.90 -6.66
CA SER A 24 10.66 14.50 -6.84
C SER A 24 9.55 13.98 -5.89
N GLY A 25 8.89 14.86 -5.10
CA GLY A 25 7.81 14.48 -4.20
C GLY A 25 8.26 14.00 -2.81
N PHE A 26 7.32 13.50 -2.01
CA PHE A 26 7.60 12.92 -0.69
C PHE A 26 8.04 11.46 -0.84
N ILE A 27 9.15 11.11 -0.19
CA ILE A 27 9.60 9.71 -0.09
C ILE A 27 8.99 9.14 1.18
N CYS A 28 8.33 7.99 1.09
CA CYS A 28 7.99 7.15 2.24
C CYS A 28 8.75 5.84 2.05
N SER A 29 9.89 5.67 2.71
CA SER A 29 10.52 4.36 2.84
C SER A 29 9.79 3.57 3.91
N ALA A 30 9.66 2.26 3.75
CA ALA A 30 9.28 1.35 4.82
C ALA A 30 10.35 0.27 4.87
N GLU A 31 11.23 0.32 5.88
CA GLU A 31 12.20 -0.75 6.09
C GLU A 31 11.45 -1.98 6.63
N VAL A 32 11.59 -3.14 5.99
CA VAL A 32 11.11 -4.43 6.53
C VAL A 32 12.34 -5.32 6.60
N PRO A 33 12.67 -5.93 7.75
CA PRO A 33 13.84 -6.78 7.85
C PRO A 33 13.68 -7.97 6.90
N ARG A 34 14.54 -8.05 5.88
CA ARG A 34 14.78 -9.30 5.18
C ARG A 34 15.46 -10.26 6.15
N PHE A 35 14.97 -11.49 6.19
CA PHE A 35 15.78 -12.62 6.60
C PHE A 35 16.92 -12.72 5.57
N SER A 36 18.17 -12.54 6.04
CA SER A 36 19.42 -12.56 5.27
C SER A 36 19.34 -12.07 3.83
N ASP A 37 19.65 -10.79 3.61
CA ASP A 37 20.79 -10.41 2.77
C ASP A 37 20.85 -8.88 2.68
N LYS A 38 22.06 -8.36 2.92
CA LYS A 38 22.49 -6.97 3.07
C LYS A 38 21.62 -5.95 2.31
N VAL A 39 20.88 -5.13 3.04
CA VAL A 39 20.23 -3.91 2.53
C VAL A 39 21.30 -2.81 2.48
N LEU A 40 21.96 -2.67 1.34
CA LEU A 40 22.69 -1.46 1.00
C LEU A 40 21.70 -0.40 0.50
N HIS A 41 21.84 0.83 1.00
CA HIS A 41 21.11 2.01 0.54
C HIS A 41 20.96 2.03 -1.00
N ASN A 42 19.71 2.17 -1.46
CA ASN A 42 19.20 2.16 -2.85
C ASN A 42 18.53 0.84 -3.29
N ASP A 43 17.48 0.41 -2.59
CA ASP A 43 16.60 -0.69 -3.02
C ASP A 43 15.88 -0.36 -4.33
N VAL A 44 16.57 -0.70 -5.40
CA VAL A 44 16.10 -0.90 -6.75
C VAL A 44 15.68 -2.36 -6.83
N ILE A 45 14.38 -2.65 -6.89
CA ILE A 45 13.93 -4.03 -7.13
C ILE A 45 14.13 -4.28 -8.63
N LYS A 46 15.14 -5.09 -9.02
CA LYS A 46 15.35 -5.44 -10.42
C LYS A 46 14.33 -6.50 -10.84
N VAL A 47 13.31 -6.14 -11.60
CA VAL A 47 12.37 -7.08 -12.24
C VAL A 47 12.69 -7.07 -13.74
N GLY A 48 13.14 -8.20 -14.29
CA GLY A 48 13.43 -8.32 -15.73
C GLY A 48 14.57 -7.42 -16.27
N GLY A 49 15.47 -6.96 -15.40
CA GLY A 49 16.55 -6.03 -15.77
C GLY A 49 16.22 -4.55 -15.51
N GLU A 50 14.97 -4.22 -15.18
CA GLU A 50 14.55 -2.85 -14.86
C GLU A 50 14.45 -2.59 -13.36
N THR A 51 14.82 -1.38 -12.95
CA THR A 51 14.85 -0.97 -11.55
C THR A 51 13.49 -0.44 -11.10
N CYS A 52 12.68 -1.22 -10.39
CA CYS A 52 11.43 -0.72 -9.80
C CYS A 52 11.75 0.23 -8.64
N ARG A 53 11.19 1.44 -8.70
CA ARG A 53 11.33 2.49 -7.68
C ARG A 53 9.96 2.87 -7.16
N CYS A 54 9.82 2.96 -5.84
CA CYS A 54 8.56 3.36 -5.20
C CYS A 54 8.25 4.85 -5.41
N GLY A 55 6.97 5.22 -5.34
CA GLY A 55 6.51 6.61 -5.26
C GLY A 55 6.77 7.48 -6.50
N LYS A 56 7.02 6.87 -7.66
CA LYS A 56 7.20 7.60 -8.92
C LYS A 56 5.86 7.94 -9.56
N VAL A 57 5.38 9.16 -9.33
CA VAL A 57 4.29 9.78 -10.08
C VAL A 57 4.86 10.71 -11.16
N LYS A 58 4.17 10.79 -12.31
CA LYS A 58 4.61 11.61 -13.46
C LYS A 58 4.24 13.10 -13.34
N TYR A 59 3.55 13.55 -12.28
CA TYR A 59 3.01 14.91 -12.19
C TYR A 59 3.33 15.56 -10.85
N ASN A 60 3.79 16.81 -10.89
CA ASN A 60 3.98 17.71 -9.75
C ASN A 60 2.86 18.77 -9.75
N ILE A 61 1.60 18.34 -9.57
CA ILE A 61 0.47 19.26 -9.53
C ILE A 61 -0.24 19.16 -8.18
N ARG A 62 -0.67 20.31 -7.65
CA ARG A 62 -1.56 20.38 -6.50
C ARG A 62 -2.95 19.93 -6.94
N ILE A 63 -3.48 18.88 -6.33
CA ILE A 63 -4.85 18.42 -6.57
C ILE A 63 -5.78 19.33 -5.75
N VAL A 64 -6.71 20.00 -6.43
CA VAL A 64 -7.82 20.78 -5.84
C VAL A 64 -9.11 20.20 -6.43
N ASP A 65 -10.10 19.93 -5.59
CA ASP A 65 -11.41 19.31 -5.91
C ASP A 65 -11.39 17.92 -6.58
N GLY A 66 -10.20 17.38 -6.85
CA GLY A 66 -10.04 16.04 -7.42
C GLY A 66 -10.40 16.00 -8.90
N VAL A 67 -9.70 15.15 -9.64
CA VAL A 67 -10.06 14.79 -11.02
C VAL A 67 -9.82 13.30 -11.17
N GLU A 68 -10.55 12.68 -12.10
CA GLU A 68 -10.28 11.30 -12.47
C GLU A 68 -8.80 11.12 -12.84
N THR A 69 -8.18 10.08 -12.31
CA THR A 69 -6.77 9.82 -12.59
C THR A 69 -6.60 9.21 -13.99
N ARG A 70 -5.36 9.10 -14.47
CA ARG A 70 -5.11 8.24 -15.63
C ARG A 70 -5.03 6.79 -15.16
N VAL A 71 -5.55 5.87 -15.96
CA VAL A 71 -5.40 4.42 -15.76
C VAL A 71 -3.94 4.08 -15.43
N ARG A 72 -3.73 3.35 -14.32
CA ARG A 72 -2.42 2.91 -13.81
C ARG A 72 -1.42 4.02 -13.43
N SER A 73 -1.86 5.28 -13.28
CA SER A 73 -0.96 6.38 -12.87
C SER A 73 -0.51 6.34 -11.40
N HIS A 74 -1.28 5.65 -10.56
CA HIS A 74 -0.98 5.43 -9.14
C HIS A 74 -0.94 3.93 -8.85
N PRO A 75 0.10 3.21 -9.35
CA PRO A 75 0.13 1.73 -9.33
C PRO A 75 0.21 1.13 -7.92
N TRP A 76 0.46 1.95 -6.90
CA TRP A 76 0.43 1.53 -5.50
C TRP A 76 -0.96 1.59 -4.87
N MET A 77 -1.97 2.15 -5.55
CA MET A 77 -3.33 2.12 -5.03
C MET A 77 -3.84 0.68 -4.97
N ALA A 78 -4.35 0.31 -3.80
CA ALA A 78 -4.94 -0.98 -3.55
C ALA A 78 -6.33 -0.81 -2.97
N ALA A 79 -7.24 -1.74 -3.29
CA ALA A 79 -8.56 -1.81 -2.71
C ALA A 79 -8.70 -3.13 -1.94
N PHE A 80 -9.20 -3.04 -0.71
CA PHE A 80 -9.72 -4.19 0.02
C PHE A 80 -11.15 -4.41 -0.43
N VAL A 81 -11.42 -5.62 -0.91
CA VAL A 81 -12.70 -6.00 -1.50
C VAL A 81 -13.24 -7.26 -0.82
N ASP A 82 -14.56 -7.40 -0.82
CA ASP A 82 -15.19 -8.64 -0.36
C ASP A 82 -14.93 -9.79 -1.36
N SER A 83 -14.96 -11.04 -0.89
CA SER A 83 -14.65 -12.20 -1.74
C SER A 83 -15.65 -12.48 -2.86
N VAL A 84 -16.90 -12.01 -2.71
CA VAL A 84 -18.05 -12.43 -3.51
C VAL A 84 -18.33 -11.40 -4.60
N LEU A 85 -18.70 -10.18 -4.21
CA LEU A 85 -19.07 -9.07 -5.10
C LEU A 85 -17.85 -8.28 -5.57
N ARG A 86 -16.69 -8.46 -4.93
CA ARG A 86 -15.45 -7.70 -5.19
C ARG A 86 -15.66 -6.19 -5.09
N LEU A 87 -16.59 -5.75 -4.24
CA LEU A 87 -16.85 -4.34 -4.01
C LEU A 87 -15.79 -3.77 -3.05
N PRO A 88 -15.12 -2.66 -3.40
CA PRO A 88 -14.18 -1.99 -2.51
C PRO A 88 -14.87 -1.44 -1.27
N PHE A 89 -14.36 -1.79 -0.09
CA PHE A 89 -14.82 -1.25 1.19
C PHE A 89 -13.76 -0.39 1.89
N CYS A 90 -12.48 -0.58 1.57
CA CYS A 90 -11.38 0.22 2.10
C CYS A 90 -10.26 0.37 1.07
N GLY A 91 -9.52 1.48 1.17
CA GLY A 91 -8.31 1.71 0.40
C GLY A 91 -7.06 1.16 1.08
N GLY A 92 -5.97 1.07 0.31
CA GLY A 92 -4.65 0.67 0.79
C GLY A 92 -3.54 1.17 -0.13
N THR A 93 -2.30 1.01 0.31
CA THR A 93 -1.11 1.37 -0.46
C THR A 93 -0.10 0.23 -0.47
N LEU A 94 0.28 -0.22 -1.67
CA LEU A 94 1.35 -1.18 -1.89
C LEU A 94 2.69 -0.57 -1.48
N ILE A 95 3.34 -1.18 -0.49
CA ILE A 95 4.62 -0.69 0.05
C ILE A 95 5.82 -1.54 -0.41
N ASN A 96 5.58 -2.75 -0.93
CA ASN A 96 6.54 -3.62 -1.62
C ASN A 96 5.80 -4.75 -2.37
N ASP A 97 6.52 -5.78 -2.83
CA ASP A 97 6.00 -6.92 -3.59
C ASP A 97 5.03 -7.84 -2.82
N ARG A 98 4.90 -7.67 -1.49
CA ARG A 98 4.14 -8.60 -0.62
C ARG A 98 3.25 -7.93 0.41
N TRP A 99 3.34 -6.62 0.58
CA TRP A 99 2.72 -5.90 1.67
C TRP A 99 1.92 -4.70 1.18
N VAL A 100 0.70 -4.60 1.68
CA VAL A 100 -0.16 -3.42 1.55
C VAL A 100 -0.42 -2.85 2.94
N MET A 101 -0.33 -1.53 3.05
CA MET A 101 -0.65 -0.77 4.25
C MET A 101 -2.04 -0.14 4.13
N SER A 102 -2.80 -0.13 5.23
CA SER A 102 -4.12 0.50 5.32
C SER A 102 -4.43 0.90 6.78
N ALA A 103 -5.60 1.48 7.02
CA ALA A 103 -6.04 1.90 8.35
C ALA A 103 -6.58 0.71 9.17
N ALA A 104 -6.28 0.69 10.47
CA ALA A 104 -6.72 -0.38 11.36
C ALA A 104 -8.25 -0.51 11.46
N HIS A 105 -8.99 0.61 11.38
CA HIS A 105 -10.44 0.62 11.47
C HIS A 105 -11.13 -0.14 10.32
N CYS A 106 -10.45 -0.32 9.18
CA CYS A 106 -10.94 -1.13 8.07
C CYS A 106 -11.15 -2.60 8.46
N PHE A 107 -10.44 -3.09 9.48
CA PHE A 107 -10.39 -4.50 9.84
C PHE A 107 -10.90 -4.78 11.25
N SER A 108 -10.86 -3.79 12.15
CA SER A 108 -11.28 -3.97 13.55
C SER A 108 -12.76 -4.31 13.72
N TYR A 109 -13.62 -3.75 12.85
CA TYR A 109 -15.06 -4.02 12.84
C TYR A 109 -15.44 -5.17 11.91
N PHE A 110 -14.78 -5.28 10.74
CA PHE A 110 -15.11 -6.27 9.73
C PHE A 110 -14.91 -7.71 10.22
N ASP A 111 -13.81 -8.01 10.91
CA ASP A 111 -13.58 -9.36 11.46
C ASP A 111 -14.60 -9.73 12.55
N ARG A 112 -15.17 -8.74 13.26
CA ARG A 112 -16.19 -8.96 14.30
C ARG A 112 -17.58 -9.14 13.72
N MET A 113 -17.92 -8.36 12.71
CA MET A 113 -19.27 -8.32 12.14
C MET A 113 -19.49 -9.37 11.05
N PHE A 114 -18.43 -9.74 10.33
CA PHE A 114 -18.47 -10.69 9.22
C PHE A 114 -17.39 -11.78 9.36
N PRO A 115 -17.43 -12.58 10.44
CA PRO A 115 -16.48 -13.67 10.62
C PRO A 115 -16.58 -14.66 9.44
N GLY A 116 -15.47 -14.90 8.76
CA GLY A 116 -15.40 -15.83 7.63
C GLY A 116 -15.58 -15.21 6.24
N VAL A 117 -15.88 -13.91 6.12
CA VAL A 117 -15.78 -13.24 4.81
C VAL A 117 -14.31 -13.11 4.45
N MET A 118 -13.91 -13.84 3.41
CA MET A 118 -12.54 -13.81 2.92
C MET A 118 -12.28 -12.47 2.24
N GLN A 119 -11.42 -11.66 2.83
CA GLN A 119 -11.04 -10.39 2.23
C GLN A 119 -10.01 -10.64 1.12
N LYS A 120 -10.17 -9.96 0.00
CA LYS A 120 -9.21 -9.96 -1.10
C LYS A 120 -8.65 -8.57 -1.28
N ILE A 121 -7.50 -8.51 -1.95
CA ILE A 121 -6.90 -7.26 -2.36
C ILE A 121 -6.90 -7.15 -3.86
N MET A 122 -7.35 -6.01 -4.36
CA MET A 122 -7.40 -5.67 -5.77
C MET A 122 -6.38 -4.58 -6.05
N LEU A 123 -5.56 -4.79 -7.07
CA LEU A 123 -4.50 -3.89 -7.54
C LEU A 123 -4.74 -3.54 -9.00
N LEU A 124 -4.18 -2.42 -9.45
CA LEU A 124 -4.23 -1.93 -10.84
C LEU A 124 -5.61 -1.58 -11.41
N GLU A 125 -6.67 -1.77 -10.62
CA GLU A 125 -8.04 -1.33 -10.91
C GLU A 125 -8.12 0.21 -11.00
N HIS A 126 -8.90 0.69 -11.96
CA HIS A 126 -9.20 2.11 -12.14
C HIS A 126 -10.70 2.41 -12.13
N THR A 127 -11.52 1.58 -12.78
CA THR A 127 -12.95 1.81 -12.95
C THR A 127 -13.75 0.59 -12.47
N ILE A 128 -14.19 0.65 -11.21
CA ILE A 128 -14.90 -0.43 -10.53
C ILE A 128 -16.03 -0.98 -11.40
N GLY A 129 -15.98 -2.29 -11.65
CA GLY A 129 -16.99 -3.01 -12.43
C GLY A 129 -16.68 -3.13 -13.93
N LEU A 130 -15.61 -2.47 -14.41
CA LEU A 130 -15.10 -2.65 -15.76
C LEU A 130 -13.76 -3.38 -15.71
N PRO A 131 -13.61 -4.55 -16.37
CA PRO A 131 -12.33 -5.26 -16.40
C PRO A 131 -11.29 -4.42 -17.14
N ASP A 132 -10.21 -4.02 -16.47
CA ASP A 132 -9.15 -3.16 -17.02
C ASP A 132 -7.74 -3.72 -16.83
N GLY A 133 -7.65 -4.96 -16.35
CA GLY A 133 -6.40 -5.66 -16.03
C GLY A 133 -6.10 -5.67 -14.53
N GLU A 134 -7.15 -5.63 -13.72
CA GLU A 134 -7.07 -5.68 -12.28
C GLU A 134 -6.48 -7.03 -11.80
N MET A 135 -5.63 -6.96 -10.78
CA MET A 135 -5.06 -8.14 -10.14
C MET A 135 -5.69 -8.35 -8.78
N VAL A 136 -6.29 -9.52 -8.59
CA VAL A 136 -6.93 -9.89 -7.33
C VAL A 136 -6.10 -10.95 -6.60
N HIS A 137 -5.67 -10.63 -5.38
CA HIS A 137 -4.88 -11.52 -4.53
C HIS A 137 -5.60 -11.86 -3.22
N HIS A 138 -5.31 -13.05 -2.70
CA HIS A 138 -5.75 -13.46 -1.37
C HIS A 138 -4.88 -12.84 -0.27
N ILE A 139 -5.52 -12.39 0.80
CA ILE A 139 -4.81 -11.86 1.97
C ILE A 139 -4.43 -13.04 2.88
N ARG A 140 -3.12 -13.22 3.09
CA ARG A 140 -2.62 -14.28 3.99
C ARG A 140 -2.79 -13.93 5.47
N ARG A 141 -2.60 -12.66 5.83
CA ARG A 141 -2.65 -12.19 7.21
C ARG A 141 -2.90 -10.69 7.25
N ILE A 142 -3.74 -10.27 8.20
CA ILE A 142 -3.94 -8.86 8.56
C ILE A 142 -3.20 -8.61 9.87
N ILE A 143 -2.48 -7.48 9.94
CA ILE A 143 -1.72 -7.08 11.12
C ILE A 143 -2.24 -5.73 11.59
N VAL A 144 -3.03 -5.72 12.64
CA VAL A 144 -3.51 -4.49 13.28
C VAL A 144 -2.48 -4.01 14.31
N HIS A 145 -2.25 -2.69 14.35
CA HIS A 145 -1.35 -2.09 15.32
C HIS A 145 -1.81 -2.39 16.75
N PRO A 146 -0.93 -2.83 17.68
CA PRO A 146 -1.34 -3.38 18.98
C PRO A 146 -1.88 -2.31 19.93
N LYS A 147 -1.58 -1.04 19.66
CA LYS A 147 -2.11 0.12 20.39
C LYS A 147 -3.25 0.82 19.66
N TYR A 148 -3.75 0.26 18.56
CA TYR A 148 -4.94 0.84 17.94
C TYR A 148 -6.09 0.71 18.93
N ASN A 149 -6.69 1.85 19.26
CA ASN A 149 -7.93 1.95 20.01
C ASN A 149 -8.96 2.61 19.11
N ASN A 150 -10.18 2.12 19.18
CA ASN A 150 -11.29 2.57 18.36
C ASN A 150 -11.91 3.83 18.94
#